data_AF-A0A0H4BHH2-F1
#
_entry.id   AF-A0A0H4BHH2-F1
#
_cell.length_a   1.000
_cell.length_b   1.000
_cell.length_c   1.000
_cell.angle_alpha   90.00
_cell.angle_beta   90.00
_cell.angle_gamma   90.00
#
_symmetry.space_group_name_H-M   'P 1'
#
loop_
_entity.id
_entity.type
_entity.pdbx_description
1 polymer ?
#
loop_
_entity_poly.entity_id
_entity_poly.type
_entity_poly.pdbx_seq_one_letter_code
_entity_poly.pdbx_strand_id
1 'polypeptide(L)' 'MAHSSTNSAAMREVTSRNCQNFFEGGHQLEKLEFALAVAITRGDASRCEMLRGQIAELGGNIEEPGT' A
#
# COMPACT_ATOMS: atom_id res chain seq x y z
N MET A 1 21.96 45.95 -20.72
CA MET A 1 22.26 45.45 -19.35
C MET A 1 21.66 44.07 -19.22
N ALA A 2 22.42 43.17 -18.58
CA ALA A 2 22.24 41.73 -18.59
C ALA A 2 20.98 41.25 -17.86
N HIS A 3 20.57 40.05 -18.25
CA HIS A 3 19.44 39.29 -17.74
C HIS A 3 19.67 38.89 -16.28
N SER A 4 18.62 38.84 -15.48
CA SER A 4 18.56 37.89 -14.35
C SER A 4 17.12 37.50 -14.07
N SER A 5 16.76 36.39 -14.71
CA SER A 5 15.68 35.51 -14.31
C SER A 5 16.03 34.93 -12.94
N THR A 6 15.34 35.36 -11.90
CA THR A 6 15.34 34.66 -10.62
C THR A 6 14.27 33.57 -10.67
N ASN A 7 14.64 32.43 -11.26
CA ASN A 7 13.94 31.18 -11.03
C ASN A 7 14.02 30.88 -9.52
N SER A 8 12.88 31.00 -8.84
CA SER A 8 12.67 30.56 -7.46
C SER A 8 12.78 29.04 -7.40
N ALA A 9 14.02 28.58 -7.30
CA ALA A 9 14.37 27.21 -7.02
C ALA A 9 13.78 26.79 -5.66
N ALA A 10 13.36 25.53 -5.61
CA ALA A 10 13.02 24.76 -4.42
C ALA A 10 11.58 24.93 -3.88
N MET A 11 10.59 24.53 -4.69
CA MET A 11 9.47 23.77 -4.11
C MET A 11 10.00 22.42 -3.60
N ARG A 12 10.54 22.46 -2.37
CA ARG A 12 10.91 21.29 -1.58
C ARG A 12 9.66 20.79 -0.85
N GLU A 13 8.66 20.35 -1.59
CA GLU A 13 7.61 19.54 -1.00
C GLU A 13 7.59 18.18 -1.68
N VAL A 14 8.43 17.33 -1.10
CA VAL A 14 8.33 15.88 -1.16
C VAL A 14 6.95 15.50 -0.61
N THR A 15 5.94 15.55 -1.47
CA THR A 15 4.63 14.90 -1.25
C THR A 15 4.48 13.70 -2.17
N SER A 16 5.58 12.97 -2.38
CA SER A 16 5.51 11.54 -2.71
C SER A 16 5.19 10.76 -1.43
N ARG A 17 3.89 10.64 -1.09
CA ARG A 17 3.28 9.56 -0.28
C ARG A 17 1.89 9.96 0.25
N ASN A 18 0.90 10.24 -0.61
CA ASN A 18 -0.49 10.08 -0.15
C ASN A 18 -1.58 9.92 -1.22
N CYS A 19 -1.25 9.48 -2.44
CA CYS A 19 -2.27 9.30 -3.50
C CYS A 19 -2.64 7.83 -3.72
N GLN A 20 -2.64 6.99 -2.68
CA GLN A 20 -3.11 5.60 -2.79
C GLN A 20 -4.23 5.23 -1.80
N ASN A 21 -4.77 6.21 -1.09
CA ASN A 21 -5.99 6.08 -0.28
C ASN A 21 -7.28 6.11 -1.13
N PHE A 22 -7.23 5.72 -2.41
CA PHE A 22 -8.46 5.46 -3.18
C PHE A 22 -9.04 4.13 -2.70
N PHE A 23 -9.83 4.27 -1.64
CA PHE A 23 -10.78 3.33 -1.07
C PHE A 23 -11.59 2.67 -2.19
N GLU A 24 -11.15 1.49 -2.59
CA GLU A 24 -12.01 0.46 -3.14
C GLU A 24 -11.71 -0.77 -2.30
N GLY A 25 -12.50 -0.99 -1.24
CA GLY A 25 -12.21 -1.99 -0.20
C GLY A 25 -11.95 -3.40 -0.73
N GLY A 26 -12.50 -3.74 -1.91
CA GLY A 26 -12.19 -4.99 -2.64
C GLY A 26 -10.81 -4.99 -3.29
N HIS A 27 -10.43 -3.92 -4.00
CA HIS A 27 -9.15 -3.86 -4.72
C HIS A 27 -7.93 -3.93 -3.79
N GLN A 28 -8.08 -3.51 -2.53
CA GLN A 28 -7.00 -3.62 -1.56
C GLN A 28 -6.78 -5.07 -1.10
N LEU A 29 -7.86 -5.84 -0.89
CA LEU A 29 -7.77 -7.25 -0.55
C LEU A 29 -7.14 -8.04 -1.70
N GLU A 30 -7.60 -7.82 -2.94
CA GLU A 30 -7.04 -8.45 -4.13
C GLU A 30 -5.53 -8.19 -4.29
N LYS A 31 -5.08 -6.96 -3.99
CA LYS A 31 -3.63 -6.63 -4.01
C LYS A 31 -2.85 -7.40 -2.94
N LEU A 32 -3.41 -7.58 -1.75
CA LEU A 32 -2.78 -8.34 -0.68
C LEU A 32 -2.72 -9.83 -1.04
N GLU A 33 -3.79 -10.39 -1.62
CA GLU A 33 -3.84 -11.78 -2.10
C GLU A 33 -2.82 -12.02 -3.23
N PHE A 34 -2.72 -11.08 -4.18
CA PHE A 34 -1.71 -11.13 -5.23
C PHE A 34 -0.29 -11.07 -4.66
N ALA A 35 -0.03 -10.14 -3.72
CA ALA A 35 1.26 -10.05 -3.04
C ALA A 35 1.60 -11.32 -2.25
N LEU A 36 0.58 -11.98 -1.67
CA LEU A 36 0.75 -13.25 -0.94
C LEU A 36 1.13 -14.37 -1.89
N ALA A 37 0.45 -14.52 -3.03
CA ALA A 37 0.81 -15.51 -4.04
C ALA A 37 2.26 -15.34 -4.53
N VAL A 38 2.71 -14.10 -4.71
CA VAL A 38 4.11 -13.78 -5.06
C VAL A 38 5.08 -14.15 -3.94
N ALA A 39 4.74 -13.86 -2.68
CA ALA A 39 5.58 -14.22 -1.52
C ALA A 39 5.70 -15.74 -1.36
N ILE A 40 4.61 -16.49 -1.56
CA ILE A 40 4.60 -17.96 -1.56
C ILE A 40 5.51 -18.50 -2.66
N THR A 41 5.38 -17.97 -3.88
CA THR A 41 6.21 -18.38 -5.02
C THR A 41 7.70 -18.12 -4.77
N ARG A 42 8.02 -17.09 -3.99
CA ARG A 42 9.38 -16.74 -3.59
C ARG A 42 9.90 -17.51 -2.38
N GLY A 43 9.05 -18.26 -1.67
CA GLY A 43 9.40 -18.93 -0.40
C GLY A 43 9.63 -17.96 0.76
N ASP A 44 9.09 -16.74 0.69
CA ASP A 44 9.27 -15.71 1.72
C ASP A 44 8.22 -15.88 2.83
N ALA A 45 8.52 -16.77 3.79
CA ALA A 45 7.60 -17.15 4.87
C ALA A 45 7.21 -15.97 5.76
N SER A 46 8.16 -15.08 6.09
CA SER A 46 7.90 -13.91 6.93
C SER A 46 6.92 -12.95 6.26
N ARG A 47 7.11 -12.70 4.96
CA ARG A 47 6.19 -11.87 4.18
C ARG A 47 4.83 -12.54 4.00
N CYS A 48 4.78 -13.87 3.88
CA CYS A 48 3.52 -14.60 3.83
C CYS A 48 2.71 -14.45 5.12
N GLU A 49 3.35 -14.58 6.28
CA GLU A 49 2.69 -14.41 7.59
C GLU A 49 2.13 -13.00 7.75
N MET A 50 2.94 -11.99 7.45
CA MET A 50 2.52 -10.58 7.51
C MET A 50 1.35 -10.27 6.57
N LEU A 51 1.35 -10.82 5.34
CA LEU A 51 0.26 -10.61 4.38
C LEU A 51 -1.01 -11.36 4.79
N ARG A 52 -0.88 -12.57 5.34
CA ARG A 52 -2.01 -13.31 5.91
C ARG A 52 -2.68 -12.56 7.05
N GLY A 53 -1.90 -11.94 7.94
CA GLY A 53 -2.42 -11.07 9.00
C GLY A 53 -3.24 -9.90 8.43
N GLN A 54 -2.66 -9.15 7.49
CA GLN A 54 -3.36 -8.01 6.86
C GLN A 54 -4.62 -8.43 6.08
N ILE A 55 -4.59 -9.58 5.41
CA ILE A 55 -5.77 -10.15 4.73
C ILE A 55 -6.85 -10.53 5.76
N ALA A 56 -6.47 -11.12 6.89
CA ALA A 56 -7.40 -11.45 7.96
C ALA A 56 -7.96 -10.19 8.66
N GLU A 57 -7.17 -9.13 8.82
CA GLU A 57 -7.67 -7.87 9.39
C GLU A 57 -8.62 -7.14 8.42
N LEU A 58 -8.30 -7.17 7.12
CA LEU A 58 -9.10 -6.50 6.08
C LEU A 58 -10.35 -7.31 5.70
N GLY A 59 -10.26 -8.65 5.67
CA GLY A 59 -11.34 -9.57 5.31
C GLY A 59 -12.11 -10.16 6.50
N GLY A 60 -11.53 -10.13 7.71
CA GLY A 60 -12.06 -10.73 8.94
C GLY A 60 -12.88 -9.80 9.82
N ASN A 61 -13.36 -8.66 9.30
CA ASN A 61 -14.55 -8.01 9.84
C ASN A 61 -15.85 -8.80 9.54
N ILE A 62 -15.74 -9.99 8.95
CA ILE A 62 -16.81 -11.00 8.97
C ILE A 62 -16.65 -11.75 10.29
N GLU A 63 -17.19 -11.16 11.35
CA GLU A 63 -17.44 -11.86 12.60
C GLU A 63 -18.19 -13.17 12.27
N GLU A 64 -17.57 -14.33 12.47
CA GLU A 64 -18.37 -15.51 12.80
C GLU A 64 -18.61 -15.39 14.32
N PRO A 65 -19.80 -14.94 14.76
CA PRO A 65 -20.12 -15.00 16.18
C PRO A 65 -20.07 -16.47 16.58
N GLY A 66 -19.26 -16.77 17.60
CA GLY A 66 -19.07 -18.12 18.08
C GLY A 66 -20.39 -18.86 18.31
N THR A 67 -20.39 -20.14 17.95
CA THR A 67 -21.36 -21.13 18.40
C THR A 67 -20.63 -22.24 19.14
#